data_AF-A0A6I1ZPF8-F1
#
_entry.id   AF-A0A6I1ZPF8-F1
#
_cell.length_a   1.000
_cell.length_b   1.000
_cell.length_c   1.000
_cell.angle_alpha   90.00
_cell.angle_beta   90.00
_cell.angle_gamma   90.00
#
_symmetry.space_group_name_H-M   'P 1'
#
loop_
_entity.id
_entity.type
_entity.pdbx_description
1 polymer ?
#
loop_
_entity_poly.entity_id
_entity_poly.type
_entity_poly.pdbx_seq_one_letter_code
_entity_poly.pdbx_strand_id
1 'polypeptide(L)'
;MSTVIEASWWDSSATFKRCTAEKASFILLCGFDLTLTVLAINLGLAELNPFVKYLIQIPALLLVVKLAIPVLIAWLIPGRLLWPSIALLVLVVIWNIKELLIFLL
;
A
#
# COMPACT_ATOMS: atom_id res chain seq x y z
N MET A 1 -20.60 -34.53 5.59
CA MET A 1 -19.57 -33.77 6.32
C MET A 1 -18.73 -33.02 5.30
N SER A 2 -19.27 -31.95 4.69
CA SER A 2 -18.58 -31.16 3.65
C SER A 2 -19.42 -29.98 3.13
N THR A 3 -19.94 -29.11 4.01
CA THR A 3 -20.67 -27.89 3.59
C THR A 3 -20.26 -26.62 4.34
N VAL A 4 -19.28 -26.68 5.25
CA VAL A 4 -18.92 -25.53 6.11
C VAL A 4 -17.87 -24.60 5.46
N ILE A 5 -17.25 -24.99 4.33
CA ILE A 5 -16.14 -24.23 3.73
C ILE A 5 -16.61 -23.15 2.74
N GLU A 6 -17.75 -23.33 2.06
CA GLU A 6 -18.17 -22.39 1.00
C GLU A 6 -18.69 -21.05 1.53
N ALA A 7 -19.24 -21.02 2.75
CA ALA A 7 -19.79 -19.80 3.33
C ALA A 7 -18.73 -18.74 3.66
N SER A 8 -17.47 -19.12 3.94
CA SER A 8 -16.46 -18.17 4.42
C SER A 8 -15.88 -17.24 3.35
N TRP A 9 -15.92 -17.64 2.07
CA TRP A 9 -15.37 -16.86 0.96
C TRP A 9 -16.35 -15.79 0.46
N TRP A 10 -17.65 -16.10 0.46
CA TRP A 10 -18.70 -15.17 0.04
C TRP A 10 -19.00 -14.11 1.13
N ASP A 11 -18.86 -14.45 2.41
CA ASP A 11 -18.96 -13.48 3.52
C ASP A 11 -17.85 -12.42 3.50
N SER A 12 -16.69 -12.74 2.94
CA SER A 12 -15.61 -11.74 2.72
C SER A 12 -16.03 -10.66 1.72
N SER A 13 -16.87 -10.99 0.74
CA SER A 13 -17.45 -10.04 -0.22
C SER A 13 -18.55 -9.19 0.41
N ALA A 14 -19.36 -9.76 1.31
CA ALA A 14 -20.40 -9.03 2.05
C ALA A 14 -19.81 -8.04 3.08
N THR A 15 -18.61 -8.32 3.60
CA THR A 15 -17.88 -7.40 4.50
C THR A 15 -17.34 -6.18 3.76
N PHE A 16 -17.31 -6.18 2.41
CA PHE A 16 -16.83 -5.05 1.61
C PHE A 16 -17.59 -3.77 1.93
N LYS A 17 -18.92 -3.81 2.11
CA LYS A 17 -19.73 -2.61 2.46
C LYS A 17 -19.47 -2.06 3.86
N ARG A 18 -19.03 -2.90 4.81
CA ARG A 18 -18.78 -2.51 6.20
C ARG A 18 -17.33 -2.09 6.43
N CYS A 19 -16.42 -2.60 5.60
CA CYS A 19 -14.98 -2.30 5.64
C CYS A 19 -14.49 -1.48 4.41
N THR A 20 -15.40 -0.82 3.68
CA THR A 20 -15.05 0.00 2.50
C THR A 20 -14.08 1.11 2.88
N ALA A 21 -14.27 1.72 4.05
CA ALA A 21 -13.49 2.87 4.50
C ALA A 21 -12.02 2.49 4.76
N GLU A 22 -11.77 1.34 5.37
CA GLU A 22 -10.44 0.81 5.64
C GLU A 22 -9.73 0.42 4.34
N LYS A 23 -10.45 -0.24 3.43
CA LYS A 23 -9.92 -0.60 2.11
C LYS A 23 -9.58 0.64 1.28
N ALA A 24 -10.47 1.62 1.24
CA ALA A 24 -10.25 2.89 0.55
C ALA A 24 -9.08 3.67 1.16
N SER A 25 -9.01 3.76 2.49
CA SER A 25 -7.92 4.44 3.20
C SER A 25 -6.58 3.77 2.90
N PHE A 26 -6.52 2.44 2.92
CA PHE A 26 -5.31 1.70 2.59
C PHE A 26 -4.85 1.95 1.14
N ILE A 27 -5.78 1.91 0.17
CA ILE A 27 -5.47 2.17 -1.25
C ILE A 27 -5.00 3.61 -1.45
N LEU A 28 -5.68 4.59 -0.84
CA LEU A 28 -5.28 6.00 -0.89
C LEU A 28 -3.89 6.21 -0.29
N LEU A 29 -3.60 5.56 0.83
CA LEU A 29 -2.31 5.64 1.49
C LEU A 29 -1.20 5.00 0.63
N CYS A 30 -1.49 3.91 -0.09
CA CYS A 30 -0.57 3.32 -1.08
C CYS A 30 -0.32 4.26 -2.26
N GLY A 31 -1.36 4.91 -2.78
CA GLY A 31 -1.22 5.90 -3.84
C GLY A 31 -0.41 7.12 -3.40
N PHE A 32 -0.59 7.57 -2.15
CA PHE A 32 0.19 8.65 -1.57
C PHE A 32 1.65 8.26 -1.36
N ASP A 33 1.94 7.07 -0.84
CA ASP A 33 3.31 6.54 -0.73
C ASP A 33 4.01 6.43 -2.10
N LEU A 34 3.29 5.95 -3.12
CA LEU A 34 3.79 5.94 -4.51
C LEU A 34 4.11 7.35 -5.00
N THR A 35 3.24 8.33 -4.74
CA THR A 35 3.44 9.72 -5.15
C THR A 35 4.69 10.32 -4.49
N LEU A 36 4.85 10.13 -3.18
CA LEU A 36 6.05 10.55 -2.45
C LEU A 36 7.31 9.89 -3.00
N THR A 37 7.21 8.61 -3.38
CA THR A 37 8.32 7.86 -3.97
C THR A 37 8.71 8.43 -5.33
N VAL A 38 7.73 8.70 -6.21
CA VAL A 38 7.97 9.34 -7.51
C VAL A 38 8.56 10.74 -7.35
N LEU A 39 8.07 11.51 -6.39
CA LEU A 39 8.61 12.84 -6.08
C LEU A 39 10.06 12.75 -5.59
N ALA A 40 10.36 11.83 -4.67
CA ALA A 40 11.72 11.59 -4.19
C ALA A 40 12.66 11.17 -5.33
N ILE A 41 12.22 10.30 -6.24
CA ILE A 41 12.98 9.91 -7.43
C ILE A 41 13.27 11.12 -8.32
N ASN A 42 12.27 11.95 -8.59
CA ASN A 42 12.43 13.16 -9.42
C ASN A 42 13.38 14.19 -8.79
N LEU A 43 13.50 14.21 -7.46
CA LEU A 43 14.47 15.04 -6.75
C LEU A 43 15.86 14.41 -6.62
N GLY A 44 16.08 13.22 -7.19
CA GLY A 44 17.37 12.51 -7.12
C GLY A 44 17.59 11.75 -5.81
N LEU A 45 16.59 11.68 -4.92
CA LEU A 45 16.63 10.97 -3.63
C LEU A 45 16.46 9.45 -3.79
N ALA A 46 16.82 8.89 -4.95
CA ALA A 46 16.72 7.46 -5.21
C ALA A 46 17.60 6.61 -4.26
N GLU A 47 18.58 7.22 -3.60
CA GLU A 47 19.46 6.55 -2.63
C GLU A 47 18.85 6.38 -1.24
N LEU A 48 17.76 7.09 -0.94
CA LEU A 48 17.14 7.13 0.39
C LEU A 48 16.41 5.83 0.76
N ASN A 49 16.09 4.99 -0.24
CA ASN A 49 15.40 3.74 -0.02
C ASN A 49 16.08 2.60 -0.80
N PRO A 50 17.01 1.84 -0.18
CA PRO A 50 17.80 0.81 -0.86
C PRO A 50 16.95 -0.30 -1.50
N PHE A 51 15.73 -0.52 -0.99
CA PHE A 51 14.76 -1.45 -1.59
C PHE A 51 14.11 -0.91 -2.86
N VAL A 52 13.93 0.40 -2.96
CA VAL A 52 13.25 1.04 -4.09
C VAL A 52 14.22 1.34 -5.23
N LYS A 53 15.53 1.42 -4.97
CA LYS A 53 16.58 1.61 -5.99
C LYS A 53 16.44 0.64 -7.18
N TYR A 54 16.16 -0.64 -6.90
CA TYR A 54 15.95 -1.65 -7.94
C TYR A 54 14.59 -1.54 -8.62
N LEU A 55 13.55 -1.12 -7.88
CA LEU A 55 12.21 -0.92 -8.42
C LEU A 55 12.14 0.26 -9.40
N ILE A 56 12.97 1.29 -9.21
CA ILE A 56 13.01 2.48 -10.08
C ILE A 56 13.53 2.16 -11.49
N GLN A 57 14.41 1.16 -11.60
CA GLN A 57 14.95 0.75 -12.90
C GLN A 57 13.87 0.22 -13.85
N ILE A 58 12.73 -0.24 -13.29
CA ILE A 58 11.58 -0.74 -14.05
C ILE A 58 10.31 -0.05 -13.52
N PRO A 59 9.86 1.06 -14.14
CA PRO A 59 8.70 1.83 -13.67
C PRO A 59 7.42 1.00 -13.53
N ALA A 60 7.23 0.00 -14.41
CA ALA A 60 6.12 -0.93 -14.30
C ALA A 60 6.18 -1.77 -13.01
N LEU A 61 7.37 -2.18 -12.59
CA LEU A 61 7.57 -2.96 -11.36
C LEU A 61 7.27 -2.12 -10.11
N LEU A 62 7.65 -0.84 -10.12
CA LEU A 62 7.27 0.13 -9.09
C LEU A 62 5.74 0.19 -8.90
N LEU A 63 5.00 0.34 -10.01
CA LEU A 63 3.53 0.38 -9.99
C LEU A 63 2.92 -0.95 -9.51
N VAL A 64 3.47 -2.08 -9.94
CA VAL A 64 2.99 -3.39 -9.52
C VAL A 64 3.18 -3.57 -8.01
N VAL A 65 4.36 -3.24 -7.47
CA VAL A 65 4.68 -3.46 -6.06
C VAL A 65 3.99 -2.46 -5.13
N LYS A 66 3.92 -1.18 -5.50
CA LYS A 66 3.35 -0.13 -4.64
C LYS A 66 1.85 0.14 -4.87
N LEU A 67 1.26 -0.37 -5.95
CA LEU A 67 -0.14 -0.12 -6.25
C LEU A 67 -0.92 -1.42 -6.53
N ALA A 68 -0.51 -2.22 -7.52
CA ALA A 68 -1.30 -3.38 -7.94
C ALA A 68 -1.39 -4.46 -6.85
N ILE A 69 -0.26 -4.83 -6.24
CA ILE A 69 -0.22 -5.82 -5.16
C ILE A 69 -1.05 -5.35 -3.95
N PRO A 70 -0.84 -4.13 -3.41
CA PRO A 70 -1.66 -3.62 -2.32
C PRO A 70 -3.16 -3.59 -2.63
N VAL A 71 -3.55 -3.20 -3.84
CA VAL A 71 -4.97 -3.20 -4.26
C VAL A 71 -5.54 -4.62 -4.29
N LEU A 72 -4.79 -5.61 -4.81
CA LEU A 72 -5.20 -7.02 -4.80
C LEU A 72 -5.30 -7.57 -3.36
N ILE A 73 -4.36 -7.23 -2.49
CA ILE A 73 -4.38 -7.59 -1.06
C ILE A 73 -5.61 -6.98 -0.38
N ALA A 74 -5.89 -5.69 -0.63
CA ALA A 74 -7.06 -5.01 -0.11
C ALA A 74 -8.37 -5.65 -0.60
N TRP A 75 -8.38 -6.21 -1.81
CA TRP A 75 -9.53 -6.92 -2.34
C TRP A 75 -9.75 -8.26 -1.64
N LEU A 76 -8.70 -9.07 -1.49
CA LEU A 76 -8.77 -10.44 -0.96
C LEU A 76 -8.94 -10.51 0.56
N ILE A 77 -8.39 -9.55 1.30
CA ILE A 77 -8.33 -9.60 2.76
C ILE A 77 -9.51 -8.84 3.41
N PRO A 78 -10.12 -9.35 4.50
CA PRO A 78 -11.12 -8.62 5.28
C PRO A 78 -10.49 -7.40 5.99
N GLY A 79 -11.20 -6.27 6.04
CA GLY A 79 -10.63 -4.96 6.44
C GLY A 79 -9.95 -4.92 7.81
N ARG A 80 -10.37 -5.77 8.75
CA ARG A 80 -9.72 -5.90 10.08
C ARG A 80 -8.25 -6.31 9.99
N LEU A 81 -7.87 -7.15 9.02
CA LEU A 81 -6.48 -7.57 8.81
C LEU A 81 -5.65 -6.55 8.03
N LEU A 82 -6.26 -5.48 7.49
CA LEU A 82 -5.53 -4.40 6.83
C LEU A 82 -4.91 -3.41 7.82
N TRP A 83 -5.41 -3.33 9.05
CA TRP A 83 -4.90 -2.43 10.10
C TRP A 83 -3.38 -2.49 10.34
N PRO A 84 -2.75 -3.67 10.52
CA PRO A 84 -1.29 -3.74 10.67
C PRO A 84 -0.56 -3.22 9.44
N SER A 85 -1.06 -3.52 8.24
CA SER A 85 -0.48 -3.02 6.99
C SER A 85 -0.64 -1.51 6.85
N ILE A 86 -1.80 -0.95 7.20
CA ILE A 86 -2.06 0.49 7.23
C ILE A 86 -1.09 1.17 8.18
N ALA A 87 -0.94 0.66 9.41
CA ALA A 87 -0.04 1.24 10.41
C ALA A 87 1.42 1.27 9.93
N LEU A 88 1.89 0.17 9.35
CA LEU A 88 3.23 0.10 8.77
C LEU A 88 3.38 1.08 7.60
N LEU A 89 2.38 1.18 6.72
CA LEU A 89 2.41 2.09 5.59
C LEU A 89 2.39 3.56 6.04
N VAL A 90 1.64 3.91 7.08
CA VAL A 90 1.65 5.26 7.69
C VAL A 90 3.05 5.60 8.20
N LEU A 91 3.71 4.67 8.88
CA LEU A 91 5.08 4.88 9.37
C LEU A 91 6.05 5.16 8.21
N VAL A 92 5.97 4.37 7.14
CA VAL A 92 6.79 4.58 5.93
C VAL A 92 6.49 5.93 5.29
N VAL A 93 5.23 6.33 5.20
CA VAL A 93 4.82 7.64 4.67
C VAL A 93 5.38 8.79 5.53
N ILE A 94 5.27 8.71 6.85
CA ILE A 94 5.83 9.73 7.76
C ILE A 94 7.34 9.82 7.59
N TRP A 95 8.02 8.67 7.48
CA TRP A 95 9.45 8.63 7.20
C TRP A 95 9.80 9.31 5.87
N ASN A 96 9.10 8.96 4.79
CA ASN A 96 9.30 9.56 3.47
C ASN A 96 9.07 11.08 3.49
N ILE A 97 8.04 11.56 4.19
CA ILE A 97 7.79 13.01 4.36
C ILE A 97 8.94 13.67 5.13
N LYS A 98 9.37 13.07 6.26
CA LYS A 98 10.45 13.60 7.09
C LYS A 98 11.74 13.76 6.28
N GLU A 99 12.14 12.73 5.55
CA GLU A 99 13.34 12.76 4.71
C GLU A 99 13.22 13.77 3.58
N LEU A 100 12.06 13.84 2.94
CA LEU A 100 11.78 14.82 1.89
C LEU A 100 11.86 16.26 2.41
N LEU A 101 11.33 16.54 3.61
CA LEU A 101 11.42 17.86 4.25
C LEU A 101 12.84 18.21 4.66
N ILE A 102 13.61 17.26 5.20
CA ILE A 102 15.03 17.46 5.54
C ILE A 102 15.84 17.79 4.27
N PHE A 103 15.50 17.18 3.14
CA PHE A 103 16.19 17.48 1.88
C PHE A 103 15.82 18.85 1.29
N LEU A 104 14.58 19.31 1.48
CA LEU A 104 14.08 20.54 0.88
C LEU A 104 14.41 21.81 1.70
N LEU A 105 14.76 21.67 2.98
CA LEU A 105 15.07 22.74 3.91
C LEU A 105 16.59 22.93 4.07
#